data_AF-A0A973EY44-F1
#
_entry.id   AF-A0A973EY44-F1
#
_cell.length_a   1.000
_cell.length_b   1.000
_cell.length_c   1.000
_cell.angle_alpha   90.00
_cell.angle_beta   90.00
_cell.angle_gamma   90.00
#
_symmetry.space_group_name_H-M   'P 1'
#
loop_
_entity.id
_entity.type
_entity.pdbx_description
1 polymer ?
#
loop_
_entity_poly.entity_id
_entity_poly.type
_entity_poly.pdbx_seq_one_letter_code
_entity_poly.pdbx_strand_id
1 'polypeptide(L)'
;PLVTEADNKYIICNAGDETTVKFSTASLPPLGKGWKRDFLIRSVGWVKDGDMNTATGNTVEPLPYHGMKSYPPADKDKYPDNEELQKYIQEYNTRHVTAEPFINAIRKSE
;
A
#
# COMPACT_ATOMS: atom_id res chain seq x y z
N PRO A 1 2.70 1.48 -13.15
CA PRO A 1 2.88 2.83 -13.73
C PRO A 1 3.16 3.84 -12.61
N LEU A 2 3.97 4.87 -12.84
CA LEU A 2 4.00 6.01 -11.91
C LEU A 2 2.68 6.76 -12.02
N VAL A 3 2.00 6.97 -10.89
CA VAL A 3 0.75 7.72 -10.83
C VAL A 3 1.05 9.20 -10.59
N THR A 4 0.23 10.07 -11.16
CA THR A 4 0.37 11.53 -11.02
C THR A 4 -0.40 12.09 -9.83
N GLU A 5 -1.32 11.31 -9.27
CA GLU A 5 -2.16 11.67 -8.13
C GLU A 5 -2.42 10.45 -7.24
N ALA A 6 -2.89 10.70 -6.01
CA ALA A 6 -3.26 9.64 -5.09
C ALA A 6 -4.64 9.07 -5.49
N ASP A 7 -4.73 7.74 -5.55
CA ASP A 7 -5.97 7.02 -5.82
C ASP A 7 -6.23 5.97 -4.72
N ASN A 8 -7.31 5.20 -4.84
CA ASN A 8 -7.66 4.13 -3.91
C ASN A 8 -7.11 2.75 -4.35
N LYS A 9 -6.06 2.72 -5.20
CA LYS A 9 -5.42 1.48 -5.68
C LYS A 9 -4.08 1.30 -4.99
N TYR A 10 -4.11 0.70 -3.81
CA TYR A 10 -2.94 0.60 -2.96
C TYR A 10 -1.96 -0.49 -3.38
N ILE A 11 -0.66 -0.29 -3.13
CA ILE A 11 0.27 -1.40 -3.02
C ILE A 11 0.14 -1.95 -1.61
N ILE A 12 -0.42 -3.16 -1.46
CA ILE A 12 -0.61 -3.80 -0.15
C ILE A 12 0.66 -4.55 0.25
N CYS A 13 1.41 -3.96 1.17
CA CYS A 13 2.65 -4.52 1.71
C CYS A 13 2.43 -5.12 3.10
N ASN A 14 3.06 -6.27 3.35
CA ASN A 14 3.19 -6.90 4.65
C ASN A 14 4.64 -6.76 5.16
N ALA A 15 4.88 -7.12 6.41
CA ALA A 15 6.23 -7.14 6.99
C ALA A 15 7.20 -7.95 6.11
N GLY A 16 8.32 -7.31 5.75
CA GLY A 16 9.37 -7.89 4.91
C GLY A 16 9.16 -7.73 3.40
N ASP A 17 8.03 -7.19 2.94
CA ASP A 17 7.84 -6.87 1.53
C ASP A 17 8.66 -5.63 1.14
N GLU A 18 9.17 -5.62 -0.09
CA GLU A 18 9.87 -4.49 -0.70
C GLU A 18 9.15 -4.03 -1.97
N THR A 19 9.03 -2.72 -2.18
CA THR A 19 8.53 -2.13 -3.43
C THR A 19 9.65 -1.37 -4.13
N THR A 20 9.95 -1.75 -5.37
CA THR A 20 10.89 -1.02 -6.23
C THR A 20 10.14 -0.12 -7.20
N VAL A 21 10.50 1.15 -7.26
CA VAL A 21 10.00 2.11 -8.26
C VAL A 21 11.03 2.30 -9.37
N LYS A 22 10.61 2.12 -10.62
CA LYS A 22 11.44 2.34 -11.81
C LYS A 22 10.80 3.40 -12.70
N PHE A 23 11.59 4.37 -13.15
CA PHE A 23 11.13 5.42 -14.06
C PHE A 23 12.22 5.82 -15.04
N SER A 24 11.81 6.28 -16.22
CA SER A 24 12.74 6.75 -17.25
C SER A 24 13.21 8.15 -16.92
N THR A 25 14.51 8.40 -17.10
CA THR A 25 15.13 9.72 -17.01
C THR A 25 15.38 10.35 -18.38
N ALA A 26 15.03 9.65 -19.47
CA ALA A 26 15.36 10.04 -20.83
C ALA A 26 14.75 11.39 -21.25
N SER A 27 13.58 11.74 -20.70
CA SER A 27 12.88 12.99 -20.99
C SER A 27 13.19 14.13 -20.01
N LEU A 28 14.14 13.95 -19.09
CA LEU A 28 14.50 14.99 -18.13
C LEU A 28 15.37 16.07 -18.80
N PRO A 29 15.21 17.35 -18.44
CA PRO A 29 16.00 18.44 -19.02
C PRO A 29 17.50 18.31 -18.68
N PRO A 30 18.42 18.87 -19.48
CA PRO A 30 19.83 18.89 -19.14
C PRO A 30 20.07 19.67 -17.83
N LEU A 31 21.15 19.33 -17.11
CA LEU A 31 21.55 20.05 -15.91
C LEU A 31 22.42 21.25 -16.24
N GLY A 32 22.30 22.29 -15.43
CA GLY A 32 23.26 23.39 -15.43
C GLY A 32 24.66 22.92 -15.03
N LYS A 33 25.69 23.69 -15.42
CA LYS A 33 27.08 23.38 -15.09
C LYS A 33 27.27 23.31 -13.56
N GLY A 34 27.85 22.22 -13.08
CA GLY A 34 28.12 21.99 -11.66
C GLY A 34 26.93 21.49 -10.85
N TRP A 35 25.75 21.28 -11.46
CA TRP A 35 24.57 20.77 -10.77
C TRP A 35 24.56 19.24 -10.70
N LYS A 36 24.00 18.71 -9.62
CA LYS A 36 23.66 17.29 -9.47
C LYS A 36 22.13 17.14 -9.42
N ARG A 37 21.63 16.03 -9.94
CA ARG A 37 20.21 15.67 -9.84
C ARG A 37 20.02 14.65 -8.73
N ASP A 38 19.08 14.95 -7.85
CA ASP A 38 18.56 14.03 -6.84
C ASP A 38 17.08 13.76 -7.11
N PHE A 39 16.56 12.66 -6.58
CA PHE A 39 15.18 12.24 -6.74
C PHE A 39 14.52 12.06 -5.38
N LEU A 40 13.30 12.54 -5.24
CA LEU A 40 12.47 12.30 -4.05
C LEU A 40 11.27 11.45 -4.44
N ILE A 41 10.93 10.51 -3.58
CA ILE A 41 9.71 9.72 -3.71
C ILE A 41 8.69 10.32 -2.76
N ARG A 42 7.56 10.75 -3.31
CA ARG A 42 6.37 11.10 -2.53
C ARG A 42 5.42 9.91 -2.57
N SER A 43 5.29 9.21 -1.46
CA SER A 43 4.24 8.21 -1.25
C SER A 43 3.07 8.82 -0.49
N VAL A 44 1.87 8.34 -0.79
CA VAL A 44 0.65 8.60 -0.03
C VAL A 44 0.05 7.24 0.28
N GLY A 45 -0.27 6.99 1.54
CA GLY A 45 -0.78 5.70 1.95
C GLY A 45 -1.21 5.70 3.40
N TRP A 46 -1.64 4.52 3.83
CA TRP A 46 -2.11 4.25 5.18
C TRP A 46 -1.22 3.19 5.80
N VAL A 47 -1.07 3.27 7.12
CA VAL A 47 -0.43 2.21 7.90
C VAL A 47 -1.48 1.57 8.80
N LYS A 48 -1.55 0.25 8.75
CA LYS A 48 -2.24 -0.58 9.74
C LYS A 48 -1.13 -1.22 10.55
N ASP A 49 -0.74 -0.55 11.63
CA ASP A 49 0.35 -1.02 12.49
C ASP A 49 -0.14 -2.05 13.52
N GLY A 50 0.80 -2.51 14.34
CA GLY A 50 0.52 -3.41 15.46
C GLY A 50 0.14 -2.69 16.75
N ASP A 51 -0.23 -1.39 16.70
CA ASP A 51 -0.72 -0.70 17.90
C ASP A 51 -2.02 -1.33 18.39
N MET A 52 -2.19 -1.42 19.72
CA MET A 52 -3.41 -2.01 20.32
C MET A 52 -4.70 -1.25 19.96
N ASN A 53 -4.59 0.01 19.58
CA ASN A 53 -5.72 0.84 19.17
C ASN A 53 -6.00 0.74 17.65
N THR A 54 -5.17 0.03 16.89
CA THR A 54 -5.41 -0.21 15.46
C THR A 54 -6.40 -1.36 15.30
N ALA A 55 -7.67 -0.99 15.11
CA ALA A 55 -8.81 -1.91 15.17
C ALA A 55 -8.70 -3.20 14.34
N THR A 56 -8.15 -3.13 13.12
CA THR A 56 -7.99 -4.32 12.24
C THR A 56 -6.56 -4.47 11.73
N GLY A 57 -5.56 -4.13 12.56
CA GLY A 57 -4.14 -4.15 12.19
C GLY A 57 -3.61 -5.50 11.68
N ASN A 58 -4.28 -6.59 12.04
CA ASN A 58 -3.92 -7.97 11.72
C ASN A 58 -4.60 -8.54 10.47
N THR A 59 -5.48 -7.79 9.80
CA THR A 59 -6.15 -8.21 8.56
C THR A 59 -5.87 -7.24 7.43
N VAL A 60 -6.05 -7.65 6.17
CA VAL A 60 -5.98 -6.73 5.03
C VAL A 60 -7.21 -5.81 5.03
N GLU A 61 -8.40 -6.41 5.08
CA GLU A 61 -9.67 -5.69 5.05
C GLU A 61 -10.16 -5.28 6.45
N PRO A 62 -10.94 -4.19 6.56
CA PRO A 62 -11.30 -3.25 5.50
C PRO A 62 -10.13 -2.37 5.09
N LEU A 63 -10.02 -2.06 3.79
CA LEU A 63 -9.01 -1.13 3.31
C LEU A 63 -9.42 0.32 3.65
N PRO A 64 -8.51 1.14 4.18
CA PRO A 64 -8.72 2.58 4.26
C PRO A 64 -8.79 3.17 2.84
N TYR A 65 -9.49 4.30 2.67
CA TYR A 65 -9.65 4.95 1.36
C TYR A 65 -9.70 6.48 1.49
N HIS A 66 -9.33 7.17 0.42
CA HIS A 66 -9.47 8.62 0.31
C HIS A 66 -10.94 9.03 0.36
N GLY A 67 -11.26 9.93 1.30
CA GLY A 67 -12.63 10.40 1.55
C GLY A 67 -13.32 9.71 2.73
N MET A 68 -12.71 8.70 3.36
CA MET A 68 -13.24 8.11 4.58
C MET A 68 -13.23 9.11 5.75
N LYS A 69 -14.25 9.05 6.61
CA LYS A 69 -14.36 9.94 7.78
C LYS A 69 -13.55 9.45 8.98
N SER A 70 -13.46 8.15 9.15
CA SER A 70 -12.73 7.50 10.23
C SER A 70 -12.30 6.10 9.81
N TYR A 71 -11.31 5.57 10.52
CA TYR A 71 -10.93 4.17 10.46
C TYR A 71 -11.19 3.50 11.81
N PRO A 72 -11.81 2.31 11.85
CA PRO A 72 -12.44 1.60 10.73
C PRO A 72 -13.59 2.40 10.08
N PRO A 73 -13.90 2.14 8.80
CA PRO A 73 -15.08 2.72 8.17
C PRO A 73 -16.35 2.22 8.85
N ALA A 74 -17.31 3.13 9.10
CA ALA A 74 -18.64 2.74 9.54
C ALA A 74 -19.42 2.06 8.40
N ASP A 75 -20.50 1.34 8.71
CA ASP A 75 -21.33 0.63 7.71
C ASP A 75 -21.83 1.54 6.56
N LYS A 76 -22.03 2.82 6.86
CA LYS A 76 -22.43 3.86 5.91
C LYS A 76 -21.27 4.42 5.07
N ASP A 77 -20.04 4.30 5.57
CA ASP A 77 -18.82 4.78 4.93
C ASP A 77 -18.25 3.66 4.04
N LYS A 78 -19.04 3.25 3.05
CA LYS A 78 -18.70 2.14 2.15
C LYS A 78 -17.43 2.43 1.35
N TYR A 79 -16.59 1.41 1.22
CA TYR A 79 -15.46 1.46 0.30
C TYR A 79 -15.96 1.76 -1.12
N PRO A 80 -15.25 2.58 -1.91
CA PRO A 80 -15.66 2.89 -3.27
C PRO A 80 -15.86 1.62 -4.09
N ASP A 81 -16.97 1.54 -4.83
CA ASP A 81 -17.30 0.37 -5.66
C ASP A 81 -17.48 0.85 -7.10
N ASN A 82 -16.38 0.86 -7.85
CA ASN A 82 -16.38 1.22 -9.27
C ASN A 82 -15.61 0.16 -10.07
N GLU A 83 -15.92 0.06 -11.36
CA GLU A 83 -15.38 -0.98 -12.25
C GLU A 83 -13.84 -1.02 -12.29
N GLU A 84 -13.21 0.15 -12.26
CA GLU A 84 -11.76 0.26 -12.31
C GLU A 84 -11.10 -0.30 -11.04
N LEU A 85 -11.69 -0.02 -9.88
CA LEU A 85 -11.21 -0.54 -8.61
C LEU A 85 -11.49 -2.04 -8.45
N GLN A 86 -12.64 -2.51 -8.94
CA GLN A 86 -12.95 -3.95 -8.99
C GLN A 86 -11.92 -4.70 -9.84
N LYS A 87 -11.57 -4.16 -11.02
CA LYS A 87 -10.53 -4.73 -11.86
C LYS A 87 -9.17 -4.76 -11.15
N TYR A 88 -8.78 -3.67 -10.49
CA TYR A 88 -7.53 -3.62 -9.72
C TYR A 88 -7.52 -4.67 -8.60
N ILE A 89 -8.60 -4.83 -7.83
CA ILE A 89 -8.68 -5.82 -6.74
C ILE A 89 -8.51 -7.23 -7.31
N GLN A 90 -9.23 -7.55 -8.38
CA GLN A 90 -9.16 -8.87 -9.03
C GLN A 90 -7.78 -9.16 -9.63
N GLU A 91 -7.12 -8.16 -10.20
CA GLU A 91 -5.84 -8.31 -10.87
C GLU A 91 -4.66 -8.37 -9.88
N TYR A 92 -4.67 -7.54 -8.83
CA TYR A 92 -3.50 -7.34 -7.96
C TYR A 92 -3.66 -7.86 -6.54
N ASN A 93 -4.87 -7.89 -5.96
CA ASN A 93 -5.08 -8.25 -4.56
C ASN A 93 -5.35 -9.76 -4.40
N THR A 94 -4.45 -10.58 -4.95
CA THR A 94 -4.63 -12.04 -5.07
C THR A 94 -3.82 -12.86 -4.06
N ARG A 95 -2.94 -12.22 -3.28
CA ARG A 95 -2.08 -12.90 -2.30
C ARG A 95 -2.84 -13.20 -1.01
N HIS A 96 -2.90 -14.48 -0.65
CA HIS A 96 -3.37 -14.94 0.66
C HIS A 96 -2.23 -15.02 1.66
N VAL A 97 -2.44 -14.47 2.86
CA VAL A 97 -1.46 -14.46 3.96
C VAL A 97 -2.10 -15.02 5.22
N THR A 98 -1.42 -15.92 5.91
CA THR A 98 -1.85 -16.47 7.21
C THR A 98 -0.72 -16.36 8.23
N ALA A 99 -1.07 -16.39 9.52
CA ALA A 99 -0.08 -16.41 10.61
C ALA A 99 0.55 -17.80 10.83
N GLU A 100 0.07 -18.84 10.13
CA GLU A 100 0.50 -20.22 10.35
C GLU A 100 2.01 -20.44 10.18
N PRO A 101 2.69 -19.91 9.15
CA PRO A 101 4.13 -20.12 9.01
C PRO A 101 4.91 -19.57 10.21
N PHE A 102 4.52 -18.39 10.70
CA PHE A 102 5.12 -17.75 11.87
C PHE A 102 4.86 -18.56 13.15
N ILE A 103 3.61 -18.94 13.41
CA ILE A 103 3.23 -19.74 14.58
C ILE A 103 3.98 -21.09 14.58
N ASN A 104 4.06 -21.73 13.42
CA ASN A 104 4.77 -23.00 13.27
C ASN A 104 6.29 -22.85 13.48
N ALA A 105 6.88 -21.70 13.14
CA ALA A 105 8.28 -21.42 13.42
C ALA A 105 8.55 -21.29 14.92
N ILE A 106 7.70 -20.57 15.65
CA ILE A 106 7.80 -20.43 17.12
C ILE A 106 7.69 -21.79 17.81
N ARG A 107 6.67 -22.58 17.46
CA ARG A 107 6.44 -23.92 18.05
C ARG A 107 7.61 -24.89 17.84
N LYS A 108 8.40 -24.72 16.77
CA LYS A 108 9.57 -25.55 16.47
C LYS A 108 10.84 -25.07 17.17
N SER A 109 10.84 -23.85 17.70
CA SER A 109 11.97 -23.25 18.41
C SER A 109 11.93 -23.48 19.92
N GLU A 110 10.81 -23.98 20.44
CA GLU A 110 10.66 -24.54 21.80
C GLU A 110 11.00 -26.03 21.82
#